data_AF-F5L3Q3-F1
#
_entry.id   AF-F5L3Q3-F1
#
_cell.length_a   1.000
_cell.length_b   1.000
_cell.length_c   1.000
_cell.angle_alpha   90.00
_cell.angle_beta   90.00
_cell.angle_gamma   90.00
#
_symmetry.space_group_name_H-M   'P 1'
#
loop_
_entity.id
_entity.type
_entity.pdbx_description
1 polymer ?
#
loop_
_entity_poly.entity_id
_entity_poly.type
_entity_poly.pdbx_seq_one_letter_code
_entity_poly.pdbx_strand_id
1 'polypeptide(L)' 'MYRHNQDQLIMPHEFFLPFGGQLDPNNRWVLLAQRIPWNKAEDLYIGQLKSTS' A
#
# COMPACT_ATOMS: atom_id res chain seq x y z
N MET A 1 13.50 -5.05 -12.93
CA MET A 1 13.10 -6.02 -11.90
C MET A 1 12.42 -5.28 -10.78
N TYR A 2 11.33 -5.81 -10.23
CA TYR A 2 10.69 -5.27 -9.04
C TYR A 2 11.71 -5.19 -7.89
N ARG A 3 11.84 -4.02 -7.25
CA ARG A 3 12.72 -3.81 -6.10
C ARG A 3 11.83 -3.49 -4.91
N HIS A 4 11.78 -4.44 -3.97
CA HIS A 4 11.09 -4.26 -2.70
C HIS A 4 11.59 -2.98 -2.03
N ASN A 5 10.67 -2.08 -1.68
CA ASN A 5 10.99 -0.90 -0.90
C ASN A 5 9.96 -0.79 0.24
N GLN A 6 10.43 -1.07 1.45
CA GLN A 6 9.61 -1.05 2.68
C GLN A 6 9.00 0.33 2.95
N ASP A 7 9.53 1.38 2.33
CA ASP A 7 9.07 2.77 2.47
C ASP A 7 7.81 3.10 1.63
N GLN A 8 7.25 2.17 0.85
CA GLN A 8 6.10 2.45 -0.01
C GLN A 8 4.73 2.43 0.71
N LEU A 9 4.68 2.01 1.96
CA LEU A 9 3.45 2.09 2.75
C LEU A 9 3.32 3.48 3.36
N ILE A 10 2.96 4.46 2.54
CA ILE A 10 2.44 5.73 3.05
C ILE A 10 1.12 5.41 3.73
N MET A 11 1.10 5.47 5.06
CA MET A 11 -0.14 5.27 5.81
C MET A 11 -1.16 6.34 5.36
N PRO A 12 -2.47 6.06 5.35
CA PRO A 12 -3.46 7.04 4.89
C PRO A 12 -3.40 8.41 5.59
N HIS A 13 -2.92 8.45 6.83
CA HIS A 13 -2.72 9.68 7.61
C HIS A 13 -1.41 10.43 7.27
N GLU A 14 -0.43 9.72 6.69
CA GLU A 14 0.84 10.28 6.21
C GLU A 14 0.75 10.67 4.73
N PHE A 15 -0.37 10.35 4.06
CA PHE A 15 -0.63 10.70 2.68
C PHE A 15 -0.93 12.19 2.55
N PHE A 16 0.06 12.96 2.11
CA PHE A 16 -0.07 14.39 1.87
C PHE A 16 -0.67 14.66 0.49
N LEU A 17 -1.86 15.27 0.44
CA LEU A 17 -2.41 15.76 -0.82
C LEU A 17 -1.83 17.13 -1.16
N PRO A 18 -1.45 17.37 -2.44
CA PRO A 18 -0.84 18.65 -2.87
C PRO A 18 -1.78 19.86 -2.76
N PHE A 19 -3.04 19.67 -2.35
CA PHE A 19 -4.05 20.71 -2.23
C PHE A 19 -4.49 20.97 -0.77
N GLY A 20 -3.75 20.44 0.22
CA GLY A 20 -4.02 20.71 1.64
C GLY A 20 -5.20 19.92 2.25
N GLY A 21 -5.63 18.83 1.61
CA GLY A 21 -6.64 17.91 2.13
C GLY A 21 -6.04 16.71 2.85
N GLN A 22 -6.84 16.02 3.66
CA GLN A 22 -6.52 14.72 4.26
C GLN A 22 -7.55 13.68 3.81
N LEU A 23 -7.15 12.41 3.78
CA LEU A 23 -8.09 11.32 3.54
C LEU A 23 -9.05 11.20 4.73
N ASP A 24 -10.34 10.99 4.46
CA ASP A 24 -11.33 10.73 5.51
C ASP A 24 -11.00 9.37 6.18
N PRO A 25 -10.69 9.33 7.48
CA PRO A 25 -10.36 8.09 8.19
C PRO A 25 -11.51 7.09 8.21
N ASN A 26 -12.76 7.54 8.04
CA ASN A 26 -13.94 6.68 7.99
C ASN A 26 -14.25 6.16 6.58
N ASN A 27 -13.48 6.57 5.55
CA ASN A 27 -13.66 6.05 4.21
C ASN A 27 -13.40 4.54 4.18
N ARG A 28 -14.29 3.79 3.52
CA ARG A 28 -14.19 2.33 3.42
C ARG A 28 -12.83 1.85 2.90
N TRP A 29 -12.24 2.54 1.92
CA TRP A 29 -10.94 2.19 1.35
C TRP A 29 -9.78 2.48 2.31
N VAL A 30 -9.86 3.58 3.06
CA VAL A 30 -8.87 3.93 4.09
C VAL A 30 -8.85 2.88 5.20
N LEU A 31 -10.03 2.46 5.67
CA LEU A 31 -10.17 1.40 6.66
C LEU A 31 -9.67 0.04 6.15
N LEU A 32 -9.94 -0.29 4.88
CA LEU A 32 -9.43 -1.52 4.27
C LEU A 32 -7.91 -1.51 4.15
N ALA A 33 -7.33 -0.40 3.69
CA ALA A 33 -5.89 -0.25 3.55
C ALA A 33 -5.15 -0.43 4.88
N GLN A 34 -5.73 0.01 6.00
CA GLN A 34 -5.16 -0.21 7.33
C GLN A 34 -5.21 -1.68 7.80
N ARG A 35 -6.15 -2.47 7.30
CA ARG A 35 -6.36 -3.86 7.74
C ARG A 35 -5.61 -4.89 6.90
N ILE A 36 -5.26 -4.54 5.66
CA ILE A 36 -4.59 -5.47 4.74
C ILE A 36 -3.12 -5.66 5.18
N PRO A 37 -2.65 -6.91 5.34
CA PRO A 37 -1.23 -7.19 5.60
C PRO A 37 -0.44 -7.06 4.29
N TRP A 38 -0.12 -5.82 3.92
CA TRP A 38 0.50 -5.49 2.64
C TRP A 38 1.82 -6.19 2.38
N ASN A 39 2.62 -6.43 3.41
CA ASN A 39 3.85 -7.23 3.33
C ASN A 39 3.60 -8.64 2.76
N LYS A 40 2.58 -9.34 3.26
CA LYS A 40 2.23 -10.68 2.78
C LYS A 40 1.66 -10.64 1.37
N ALA A 41 0.86 -9.63 1.06
CA ALA A 41 0.32 -9.43 -0.28
C ALA A 41 1.44 -9.20 -1.30
N GLU A 42 2.45 -8.41 -0.92
CA GLU A 42 3.64 -8.16 -1.72
C GLU A 42 4.47 -9.43 -1.94
N ASP A 43 4.72 -10.22 -0.89
CA ASP A 43 5.46 -11.49 -1.01
C ASP A 43 4.80 -12.44 -2.03
N LEU A 44 3.47 -12.57 -1.97
CA LEU A 44 2.68 -13.37 -2.92
C LEU A 44 2.79 -12.83 -4.35
N TYR A 45 2.68 -11.51 -4.50
CA TYR A 45 2.79 -10.85 -5.79
C TYR A 45 4.17 -11.08 -6.42
N ILE A 46 5.25 -10.90 -5.65
CA ILE A 46 6.62 -11.16 -6.12
C ILE A 46 6.80 -12.63 -6.52
N GLY A 47 6.23 -13.57 -5.74
CA GLY A 47 6.25 -14.99 -6.06
C GLY A 47 5.63 -15.29 -7.43
N GLN A 48 4.46 -14.72 -7.71
CA GLN A 48 3.79 -14.87 -9.01
C GLN A 48 4.51 -14.16 -10.15
N LEU A 49 5.02 -12.95 -9.91
CA LEU A 49 5.74 -12.16 -10.89
C LEU A 49 7.00 -12.89 -11.39
N LYS A 50 7.75 -13.52 -10.49
CA LYS A 50 8.94 -14.33 -10.81
C LYS A 50 8.60 -15.60 -11.59
N SER A 51 7.41 -16.18 -11.39
CA SER A 51 6.98 -17.39 -12.09
C SER A 51 6.67 -17.16 -13.57
N THR A 52 6.51 -15.90 -13.99
CA THR A 52 6.11 -15.52 -15.35
C THR A 52 7.28 -15.02 -16.20
N SER A 53 8.51 -15.05 -15.66
CA SER A 53 9.75 -14.63 -16.35
C SER A 53 10.61 -15.80 -16.75
#